data_AF-A0A2R6FCC5-F1
#
_entry.id   AF-A0A2R6FCC5-F1
#
_cell.length_a   1.000
_cell.length_b   1.000
_cell.length_c   1.000
_cell.angle_alpha   90.00
_cell.angle_beta   90.00
_cell.angle_gamma   90.00
#
_symmetry.space_group_name_H-M   'P 1'
#
loop_
_entity.id
_entity.type
_entity.pdbx_description
1 polymer ?
#
loop_
_entity_poly.entity_id
_entity_poly.type
_entity_poly.pdbx_seq_one_letter_code
_entity_poly.pdbx_strand_id
1 'polypeptide(L)'
;MATTRPIQDGRKYRRLIYGLIAVGIVSLLAGTAIERSLAGLVVYALAVLGAFTTILLVRYRSSAVLQDEREHRLEQRASHITFQLFGYLGLFAFIGLFFLDATGQAPLGATAETLLYAYAVICLTWGAICIGLRYRV
;
A
#
# COMPACT_ATOMS: atom_id res chain seq x y z
N MET A 1 -24.36 27.51 17.83
CA MET A 1 -23.01 27.90 17.35
C MET A 1 -22.11 26.68 17.43
N ALA A 2 -21.86 26.01 16.32
CA ALA A 2 -21.16 24.73 16.28
C ALA A 2 -19.65 24.94 16.10
N THR A 3 -18.91 24.97 17.20
CA THR A 3 -17.43 24.93 17.22
C THR A 3 -16.95 23.47 17.27
N THR A 4 -17.26 22.68 16.24
CA THR A 4 -16.68 21.34 16.08
C THR A 4 -15.34 21.42 15.36
N ARG A 5 -14.33 20.92 16.08
CA ARG A 5 -12.89 21.15 15.90
C ARG A 5 -12.34 20.48 14.62
N PRO A 6 -11.44 21.13 13.86
CA PRO A 6 -10.88 20.62 12.59
C PRO A 6 -10.25 19.21 12.68
N ILE A 7 -9.85 18.78 13.88
CA ILE A 7 -9.26 17.47 14.16
C ILE A 7 -10.28 16.31 14.00
N GLN A 8 -11.56 16.53 14.32
CA GLN A 8 -12.58 15.48 14.19
C GLN A 8 -12.89 15.15 12.73
N ASP A 9 -12.85 16.16 11.86
CA ASP A 9 -13.11 15.97 10.43
C ASP A 9 -11.95 15.24 9.75
N GLY A 10 -10.70 15.52 10.12
CA GLY A 10 -9.54 14.76 9.63
C GLY A 10 -9.62 13.26 9.94
N ARG A 11 -10.06 12.90 11.16
CA ARG A 11 -10.24 11.49 11.55
C ARG A 11 -11.34 10.78 10.74
N LYS A 12 -12.42 11.49 10.39
CA LYS A 12 -13.50 10.93 9.56
C LYS A 12 -13.01 10.66 8.14
N TYR A 13 -12.33 11.61 7.52
CA TYR A 13 -11.74 11.44 6.18
C TYR A 13 -10.75 10.27 6.15
N ARG A 14 -9.89 10.16 7.16
CA ARG A 14 -8.94 9.05 7.28
C ARG A 14 -9.66 7.69 7.36
N ARG A 15 -10.70 7.58 8.19
CA ARG A 15 -11.49 6.34 8.30
C ARG A 15 -12.20 6.00 6.98
N LEU A 16 -12.69 7.00 6.24
CA LEU A 16 -13.28 6.80 4.92
C LEU A 16 -12.25 6.29 3.91
N ILE A 17 -11.07 6.90 3.84
CA ILE A 17 -10.00 6.52 2.91
C ILE A 17 -9.56 5.08 3.18
N TYR A 18 -9.22 4.74 4.43
CA TYR A 18 -8.82 3.38 4.77
C TYR A 18 -9.97 2.37 4.64
N GLY A 19 -11.21 2.80 4.90
CA GLY A 19 -12.40 2.00 4.67
C GLY A 19 -12.56 1.64 3.20
N LEU A 20 -12.42 2.61 2.29
CA LEU A 20 -12.48 2.38 0.85
C LEU A 20 -11.35 1.45 0.39
N ILE A 21 -10.12 1.67 0.85
CA ILE A 21 -8.99 0.80 0.51
C ILE A 21 -9.27 -0.65 0.98
N ALA A 22 -9.72 -0.82 2.23
CA ALA A 22 -10.04 -2.13 2.77
C ALA A 22 -11.17 -2.82 2.00
N VAL A 23 -12.27 -2.10 1.72
CA VAL A 23 -13.40 -2.62 0.92
C VAL A 23 -12.92 -3.03 -0.47
N GLY A 24 -12.07 -2.22 -1.11
CA GLY A 24 -11.52 -2.56 -2.42
C GLY A 24 -10.75 -3.88 -2.37
N ILE A 25 -9.79 -4.00 -1.45
CA ILE A 25 -8.97 -5.22 -1.31
C ILE A 25 -9.85 -6.45 -1.05
N VAL A 26 -10.78 -6.34 -0.09
CA VAL A 26 -11.68 -7.45 0.26
C VAL A 26 -12.57 -7.84 -0.92
N SER A 27 -13.08 -6.86 -1.68
CA SER A 27 -13.93 -7.13 -2.84
C SER A 27 -13.18 -7.81 -3.97
N LEU A 28 -11.92 -7.45 -4.20
CA LEU A 28 -11.08 -8.11 -5.19
C LEU A 28 -10.81 -9.57 -4.78
N LEU A 29 -10.41 -9.80 -3.53
CA LEU A 29 -10.14 -11.14 -3.01
C LEU A 29 -11.38 -12.03 -3.04
N ALA A 30 -12.52 -11.53 -2.55
CA ALA A 30 -13.79 -12.25 -2.60
C ALA A 30 -14.23 -12.51 -4.05
N GLY A 31 -14.07 -11.54 -4.95
CA GLY A 31 -14.37 -11.70 -6.37
C GLY A 31 -13.53 -12.80 -7.02
N THR A 32 -12.23 -12.85 -6.71
CA THR A 32 -11.36 -13.93 -7.20
C THR A 32 -11.72 -15.30 -6.63
N ALA A 33 -12.14 -15.37 -5.35
CA ALA A 33 -12.50 -16.62 -4.71
C ALA A 33 -13.80 -17.25 -5.23
N ILE A 34 -14.72 -16.43 -5.77
CA ILE A 34 -16.02 -16.86 -6.30
C ILE A 34 -16.02 -16.84 -7.85
N GLU A 35 -14.84 -16.86 -8.48
CA GLU A 35 -14.66 -16.83 -9.95
C GLU A 35 -15.33 -15.64 -10.66
N ARG A 36 -15.64 -14.58 -9.92
CA ARG A 36 -16.22 -13.32 -10.40
C ARG A 36 -15.18 -12.21 -10.34
N SER A 37 -13.98 -12.50 -10.82
CA SER A 37 -12.81 -11.61 -10.76
C SER A 37 -13.08 -10.24 -11.39
N LEU A 38 -13.85 -10.16 -12.48
CA LEU A 38 -14.24 -8.90 -13.11
C LEU A 38 -15.11 -8.03 -12.21
N ALA A 39 -16.09 -8.62 -11.52
CA ALA A 39 -16.96 -7.86 -10.61
C ALA A 39 -16.17 -7.36 -9.39
N GLY A 40 -15.31 -8.21 -8.81
CA GLY A 40 -14.40 -7.82 -7.74
C GLY A 40 -13.45 -6.69 -8.16
N LEU A 41 -12.93 -6.76 -9.40
CA LEU A 41 -12.06 -5.74 -9.98
C LEU A 41 -12.78 -4.39 -10.16
N VAL A 42 -14.03 -4.39 -10.64
CA VAL A 42 -14.81 -3.15 -10.80
C VAL A 42 -15.02 -2.47 -9.45
N VAL A 43 -15.40 -3.24 -8.42
CA VAL A 43 -15.57 -2.68 -7.07
C VAL A 43 -14.25 -2.17 -6.51
N TYR A 44 -13.16 -2.92 -6.68
CA TYR A 44 -11.81 -2.48 -6.31
C TYR A 44 -11.42 -1.16 -6.99
N ALA A 45 -11.61 -1.06 -8.30
CA ALA A 45 -11.28 0.14 -9.07
C ALA A 45 -12.08 1.36 -8.60
N LEU A 46 -13.40 1.20 -8.38
CA LEU A 46 -14.25 2.27 -7.86
C LEU A 46 -13.84 2.68 -6.45
N ALA A 47 -13.49 1.73 -5.59
CA ALA A 47 -13.04 2.02 -4.24
C ALA A 47 -11.71 2.80 -4.22
N VAL A 48 -10.74 2.42 -5.07
CA VAL A 48 -9.47 3.13 -5.24
C VAL A 48 -9.69 4.54 -5.78
N LEU A 49 -10.55 4.70 -6.80
CA LEU A 49 -10.91 6.02 -7.34
C LEU A 49 -11.59 6.89 -6.28
N GLY A 50 -12.50 6.32 -5.49
CA GLY A 50 -13.14 6.99 -4.36
C GLY A 50 -12.13 7.46 -3.31
N ALA A 51 -11.17 6.61 -2.95
CA ALA A 51 -10.13 6.95 -2.00
C ALA A 51 -9.24 8.09 -2.54
N PHE A 52 -8.80 7.99 -3.79
CA PHE A 52 -7.96 8.99 -4.44
C PHE A 52 -8.65 10.35 -4.57
N THR A 53 -9.90 10.37 -5.03
CA THR A 53 -10.71 11.59 -5.13
C THR A 53 -10.94 12.22 -3.76
N THR A 54 -11.19 11.42 -2.72
CA THR A 54 -11.32 11.90 -1.33
C THR A 54 -10.02 12.55 -0.85
N ILE A 55 -8.86 11.93 -1.11
CA ILE A 55 -7.55 12.50 -0.76
C ILE A 55 -7.34 13.86 -1.43
N LEU A 56 -7.59 13.93 -2.75
CA LEU A 56 -7.47 15.19 -3.49
C LEU A 56 -8.40 16.26 -2.93
N LEU A 57 -9.67 15.90 -2.71
CA LEU A 57 -10.67 16.83 -2.17
C LEU A 57 -10.21 17.41 -0.82
N VAL A 58 -9.74 16.55 0.09
CA VAL A 58 -9.24 16.96 1.40
C VAL A 58 -8.03 17.88 1.27
N ARG A 59 -7.08 17.56 0.38
CA ARG A 59 -5.86 18.35 0.17
C ARG A 59 -6.13 19.74 -0.40
N TYR A 60 -7.12 19.88 -1.28
CA TYR A 60 -7.44 21.15 -1.94
C TYR A 60 -8.47 22.00 -1.19
N ARG A 61 -9.41 21.39 -0.46
CA ARG A 61 -10.54 22.11 0.18
C ARG A 61 -10.39 22.31 1.68
N SER A 62 -9.54 21.53 2.35
CA SER A 62 -9.47 21.51 3.81
C SER A 62 -8.10 21.97 4.30
N SER A 63 -8.07 23.02 5.12
CA SER A 63 -6.94 23.39 5.99
C SER A 63 -6.95 22.59 7.31
N ALA A 64 -7.66 21.45 7.35
CA ALA A 64 -7.68 20.59 8.51
C ALA A 64 -6.33 19.87 8.67
N VAL A 65 -5.74 20.01 9.85
CA VAL A 65 -4.57 19.23 10.26
C VAL A 65 -5.02 17.78 10.39
N LEU A 66 -4.73 16.98 9.36
CA LEU A 66 -5.23 15.61 9.22
C LEU A 66 -4.54 14.61 10.17
N GLN A 67 -3.36 14.96 10.67
CA GLN A 67 -2.56 14.14 11.58
C GLN A 67 -1.96 14.98 12.70
N ASP A 68 -2.12 14.50 13.93
CA ASP A 68 -1.32 14.94 15.07
C ASP A 68 0.10 14.36 14.92
N GLU A 69 1.11 15.06 15.43
CA GLU A 69 2.53 14.68 15.39
C GLU A 69 2.75 13.28 15.98
N ARG A 70 1.94 12.88 16.98
CA ARG A 70 1.98 11.54 17.56
C ARG A 70 1.53 10.46 16.59
N GLU A 71 0.47 10.70 15.83
CA GLU A 71 -0.04 9.73 14.85
C GLU A 71 0.93 9.58 13.67
N HIS A 72 1.53 10.69 13.24
CA HIS A 72 2.54 10.66 12.17
C HIS A 72 3.77 9.83 12.56
N ARG A 73 4.28 9.98 13.79
CA ARG A 73 5.39 9.14 14.28
C ARG A 73 5.03 7.66 14.37
N LEU A 74 3.78 7.33 14.74
CA LEU A 74 3.34 5.94 14.80
C LEU A 74 3.26 5.34 13.39
N GLU A 75 2.67 6.05 12.43
CA GLU A 75 2.58 5.62 11.04
C GLU A 75 3.95 5.46 10.39
N GLN A 76 4.89 6.38 10.65
CA GLN A 76 6.27 6.26 10.18
C GLN A 76 6.94 4.99 10.71
N ARG A 77 6.83 4.70 12.01
CA ARG A 77 7.40 3.48 12.61
C ARG A 77 6.72 2.22 12.06
N ALA A 78 5.40 2.22 11.98
CA ALA A 78 4.65 1.09 11.45
C ALA A 78 5.02 0.80 9.99
N SER A 79 5.10 1.84 9.17
CA SER A 79 5.53 1.74 7.77
C SER A 79 6.96 1.23 7.65
N HIS A 80 7.87 1.72 8.51
CA HIS A 80 9.26 1.29 8.51
C HIS A 80 9.42 -0.19 8.89
N ILE A 81 8.76 -0.64 9.97
CA ILE A 81 8.79 -2.04 10.40
C ILE A 81 8.16 -2.94 9.34
N THR A 82 7.01 -2.52 8.78
CA THR A 82 6.32 -3.27 7.72
C THR A 82 7.22 -3.43 6.51
N PHE A 83 7.84 -2.34 6.05
CA PHE A 83 8.73 -2.38 4.91
C PHE A 83 9.98 -3.23 5.16
N GLN A 84 10.59 -3.15 6.34
CA GLN A 84 11.70 -4.04 6.71
C GLN A 84 11.27 -5.52 6.70
N LEU A 85 10.14 -5.84 7.31
CA LEU A 85 9.64 -7.21 7.39
C LEU A 85 9.41 -7.79 5.99
N PHE A 86 8.68 -7.09 5.13
CA PHE A 86 8.42 -7.53 3.77
C PHE A 86 9.68 -7.52 2.90
N GLY A 87 10.60 -6.60 3.13
CA GLY A 87 11.91 -6.58 2.48
C GLY A 87 12.74 -7.83 2.80
N TYR A 88 12.87 -8.18 4.08
CA TYR A 88 13.61 -9.39 4.44
C TYR A 88 12.89 -10.66 3.98
N LEU A 89 11.58 -10.74 4.19
CA LEU A 89 10.79 -11.91 3.80
C LEU A 89 10.85 -12.13 2.28
N GLY A 90 10.70 -11.08 1.49
CA GLY A 90 10.83 -11.13 0.03
C GLY A 90 12.22 -11.60 -0.40
N LEU A 91 13.28 -11.06 0.20
CA LEU A 91 14.65 -11.44 -0.11
C LEU A 91 14.89 -12.94 0.13
N PHE A 92 14.53 -13.46 1.31
CA PHE A 92 14.70 -14.88 1.62
C PHE A 92 13.80 -15.79 0.76
N ALA A 93 12.56 -15.37 0.49
CA ALA A 93 11.65 -16.11 -0.36
C ALA A 93 12.19 -16.26 -1.80
N PHE A 94 12.67 -15.17 -2.41
CA PHE A 94 13.24 -15.23 -3.76
C PHE A 94 14.56 -16.01 -3.81
N ILE A 95 15.43 -15.89 -2.79
CA ILE A 95 16.61 -16.74 -2.68
C ILE A 95 16.23 -18.23 -2.69
N GLY A 96 15.21 -18.61 -1.90
CA GLY A 96 14.71 -19.98 -1.87
C GLY A 96 14.15 -20.45 -3.22
N LEU A 97 13.40 -19.59 -3.92
CA LEU A 97 12.88 -19.88 -5.25
C LEU A 97 14.00 -20.09 -6.27
N PHE A 98 15.00 -19.22 -6.30
CA PHE A 98 16.16 -19.38 -7.18
C PHE A 98 16.98 -20.63 -6.86
N PHE A 99 17.06 -21.01 -5.58
CA PHE A 99 17.74 -22.24 -5.18
C PHE A 99 17.00 -23.49 -5.67
N LEU A 100 15.67 -23.51 -5.59
CA LEU A 100 14.84 -24.60 -6.10
C LEU A 100 14.92 -24.72 -7.63
N ASP A 101 15.00 -23.59 -8.33
CA ASP A 101 15.16 -23.54 -9.78
C ASP A 101 16.56 -24.03 -10.20
N ALA A 102 17.61 -23.56 -9.54
CA ALA A 102 18.99 -23.98 -9.81
C ALA A 102 19.24 -25.46 -9.52
N THR A 103 18.50 -26.05 -8.58
CA THR A 103 18.58 -27.49 -8.26
C THR A 103 17.64 -28.35 -9.13
N GLY A 104 16.89 -27.74 -10.04
CA GLY A 104 15.95 -28.42 -10.93
C GLY A 104 14.72 -29.01 -10.23
N GLN A 105 14.48 -28.65 -8.95
CA GLN A 105 13.33 -29.16 -8.20
C GLN A 105 12.02 -28.47 -8.58
N ALA A 106 12.07 -27.17 -8.86
CA ALA A 106 10.91 -26.41 -9.28
C ALA A 106 11.32 -25.25 -10.20
N PRO A 107 10.87 -25.22 -11.46
CA PRO A 107 11.20 -24.12 -12.36
C PRO A 107 10.54 -22.81 -11.91
N LEU A 108 11.24 -21.70 -12.07
CA LEU A 108 10.67 -20.37 -11.84
C LEU A 108 9.55 -20.12 -12.87
N GLY A 109 8.30 -20.09 -12.43
CA GLY A 109 7.16 -19.79 -13.29
C GLY A 109 7.02 -18.29 -13.59
N ALA A 110 6.35 -17.94 -14.69
CA ALA A 110 6.11 -16.55 -15.12
C ALA A 110 5.47 -15.66 -14.02
N THR A 111 4.62 -16.25 -13.17
CA THR A 111 4.03 -15.54 -12.02
C THR A 111 5.07 -15.15 -10.98
N ALA A 112 6.03 -16.04 -10.68
CA ALA A 112 7.10 -15.78 -9.72
C ALA A 112 8.07 -14.71 -10.24
N GLU A 113 8.38 -14.74 -11.54
CA GLU A 113 9.17 -13.70 -12.20
C GLU A 113 8.47 -12.34 -12.16
N THR A 114 7.16 -12.30 -12.48
CA THR A 114 6.37 -11.07 -12.41
C THR A 114 6.37 -10.49 -10.99
N LEU A 115 6.23 -11.35 -9.97
CA LEU A 115 6.29 -10.96 -8.57
C LEU A 115 7.69 -10.45 -8.18
N LEU A 116 8.75 -11.07 -8.68
CA LEU A 116 10.13 -10.62 -8.49
C LEU A 116 10.35 -9.23 -9.08
N TYR A 117 9.88 -8.97 -10.30
CA TYR A 117 10.00 -7.65 -10.92
C TYR A 117 9.21 -6.59 -10.14
N ALA A 118 7.97 -6.89 -9.72
CA ALA A 118 7.18 -5.98 -8.89
C ALA A 118 7.89 -5.67 -7.56
N TYR A 119 8.43 -6.69 -6.90
CA TYR A 119 9.21 -6.54 -5.68
C TYR A 119 10.46 -5.69 -5.89
N ALA A 120 11.23 -5.96 -6.96
CA ALA A 120 12.42 -5.19 -7.31
C ALA A 120 12.09 -3.71 -7.56
N VAL A 121 11.02 -3.41 -8.29
CA VAL A 121 10.57 -2.03 -8.53
C VAL A 121 10.29 -1.31 -7.22
N ILE A 122 9.59 -1.95 -6.28
CA ILE A 122 9.27 -1.35 -4.97
C ILE A 122 10.55 -1.05 -4.18
N CYS A 123 11.47 -2.02 -4.08
CA CYS A 123 12.73 -1.86 -3.35
C CYS A 123 13.64 -0.82 -3.99
N LEU A 124 13.78 -0.82 -5.31
CA LEU A 124 14.60 0.15 -6.04
C LEU A 124 14.02 1.56 -5.93
N THR A 125 12.71 1.71 -6.06
CA THR A 125 12.03 3.01 -5.90
C THR A 125 12.26 3.55 -4.49
N TRP A 126 12.09 2.72 -3.46
CA TRP A 126 12.38 3.11 -2.09
C TRP A 126 13.85 3.51 -1.89
N GLY A 127 14.79 2.71 -2.40
CA GLY A 127 16.22 3.01 -2.34
C GLY A 127 16.57 4.33 -3.05
N ALA A 128 16.05 4.54 -4.26
CA ALA A 128 16.26 5.75 -5.04
C ALA A 128 15.74 7.01 -4.32
N ILE A 129 14.55 6.94 -3.71
CA ILE A 129 13.99 8.04 -2.91
C ILE A 129 14.88 8.33 -1.70
N CYS A 130 15.28 7.30 -0.94
CA CYS A 130 16.15 7.46 0.23
C CYS A 130 17.50 8.11 -0.14
N ILE A 131 18.12 7.65 -1.22
CA ILE A 131 19.37 8.20 -1.73
C ILE A 131 19.17 9.66 -2.19
N GLY A 132 18.11 9.94 -2.95
CA GLY A 132 17.81 11.29 -3.43
C GLY A 132 17.54 12.28 -2.31
N LEU A 133 16.87 11.86 -1.23
CA LEU A 133 16.68 12.68 -0.03
C LEU A 133 17.98 12.91 0.72
N ARG A 134 18.84 11.88 0.84
CA ARG A 134 20.14 11.99 1.50
C ARG A 134 21.09 12.97 0.81
N TYR A 135 21.07 13.05 -0.52
CA TYR A 135 21.92 14.00 -1.28
C TYR A 135 21.37 15.44 -1.31
N ARG A 136 20.12 15.66 -0.87
CA ARG A 136 19.53 17.00 -0.77
C ARG A 136 19.72 17.66 0.61
N VAL A 137 20.26 16.93 1.58
CA VAL A 137 20.60 17.40 2.93
C VAL A 137 22.10 17.64 2.99
#